data_AF-A0A3D0WNN4-F1
#
_entry.id   AF-A0A3D0WNN4-F1
#
_cell.length_a   1.000
_cell.length_b   1.000
_cell.length_c   1.000
_cell.angle_alpha   90.00
_cell.angle_beta   90.00
_cell.angle_gamma   90.00
#
_symmetry.space_group_name_H-M   'P 1'
#
loop_
_entity.id
_entity.type
_entity.pdbx_description
1 polymer ?
#
loop_
_entity_poly.entity_id
_entity_poly.type
_entity_poly.pdbx_seq_one_letter_code
_entity_poly.pdbx_strand_id
1 'polypeptide(L)'
;KVAMRKFILYDNLIHGLKYLSLAVLGKPFMGIGRNLAYRKEIFFEEKGFSSVLNIDEGEDDLFINKIAGKKSVGVVVSPESMTQSDVVNNFFTWRALKSKYLYTKQFYKGVSSLVFGFETFSKYLFYLSVVSGITYGMVFGNYPLIALSIFFLIVRFVVQLYVIGKSSRLFNAGKYHVNLFFFDLFQPFNNFKFRKYANKRNRLRK
;
A
#
# COMPACT_ATOMS: atom_id res chain seq x y z
N LYS A 1 12.32 -3.95 21.40
CA LYS A 1 11.26 -3.05 20.87
C LYS A 1 11.69 -2.53 19.50
N VAL A 2 10.92 -2.77 18.43
CA VAL A 2 11.27 -2.28 17.08
C VAL A 2 10.99 -0.78 16.97
N ALA A 3 11.99 0.01 16.57
CA ALA A 3 11.81 1.44 16.29
C ALA A 3 10.76 1.64 15.19
N MET A 4 9.92 2.68 15.29
CA MET A 4 8.86 2.98 14.32
C MET A 4 7.82 1.87 14.09
N ARG A 5 7.66 0.93 15.04
CA ARG A 5 6.72 -0.21 14.92
C ARG A 5 5.31 0.19 14.48
N LYS A 6 4.74 1.28 15.01
CA LYS A 6 3.40 1.75 14.63
C LYS A 6 3.31 2.15 13.15
N PHE A 7 4.34 2.81 12.63
CA PHE A 7 4.42 3.18 11.22
C PHE A 7 4.61 1.95 10.32
N ILE A 8 5.45 1.00 10.74
CA ILE A 8 5.63 -0.28 10.04
C ILE A 8 4.30 -1.04 9.91
N LEU A 9 3.58 -1.17 11.02
CA LEU A 9 2.27 -1.84 11.03
C LEU A 9 1.27 -1.10 10.13
N TYR A 10 1.26 0.24 10.17
CA TYR A 10 0.41 1.04 9.32
C TYR A 10 0.73 0.84 7.83
N ASP A 11 2.01 0.91 7.47
CA ASP A 11 2.43 0.78 6.08
C ASP A 11 2.13 -0.62 5.53
N ASN A 12 2.36 -1.67 6.34
CA ASN A 12 2.00 -3.04 5.99
C ASN A 12 0.47 -3.22 5.88
N LEU A 13 -0.32 -2.63 6.77
CA LEU A 13 -1.78 -2.66 6.72
C LEU A 13 -2.29 -2.00 5.43
N ILE A 14 -1.82 -0.80 5.11
CA ILE A 14 -2.21 -0.08 3.89
C ILE A 14 -1.79 -0.86 2.63
N HIS A 15 -0.63 -1.49 2.65
CA HIS A 15 -0.20 -2.35 1.55
C HIS A 15 -1.10 -3.58 1.39
N GLY A 16 -1.43 -4.24 2.52
CA GLY A 16 -2.36 -5.36 2.63
C GLY A 16 -3.74 -5.04 2.06
N LEU A 17 -4.33 -3.95 2.55
CA LEU A 17 -5.66 -3.50 2.14
C LEU A 17 -5.73 -3.25 0.63
N LYS A 18 -4.67 -2.73 -0.01
CA LYS A 18 -4.67 -2.44 -1.44
C LYS A 18 -4.80 -3.69 -2.30
N TYR A 19 -3.96 -4.70 -2.07
CA TYR A 19 -4.03 -5.91 -2.87
C TYR A 19 -5.24 -6.77 -2.52
N LEU A 20 -5.64 -6.79 -1.24
CA LEU A 20 -6.82 -7.52 -0.81
C LEU A 20 -8.11 -6.89 -1.37
N SER A 21 -8.27 -5.56 -1.28
CA SER A 21 -9.48 -4.89 -1.79
C SER A 21 -9.65 -5.09 -3.29
N LEU A 22 -8.55 -5.01 -4.05
CA LEU A 22 -8.59 -5.24 -5.49
C LEU A 22 -8.84 -6.72 -5.83
N ALA A 23 -8.31 -7.66 -5.05
CA ALA A 23 -8.64 -9.07 -5.20
C ALA A 23 -10.13 -9.36 -4.91
N VAL A 24 -10.72 -8.75 -3.87
CA VAL A 24 -12.16 -8.86 -3.56
C VAL A 24 -13.03 -8.34 -4.71
N LEU A 25 -12.58 -7.29 -5.40
CA LEU A 25 -13.23 -6.75 -6.59
C LEU A 25 -12.97 -7.58 -7.87
N GLY A 26 -12.36 -8.76 -7.75
CA GLY A 26 -12.04 -9.62 -8.90
C GLY A 26 -10.90 -9.11 -9.79
N LYS A 27 -10.14 -8.10 -9.33
CA LYS A 27 -9.04 -7.46 -10.07
C LYS A 27 -7.72 -7.57 -9.29
N PRO A 28 -7.27 -8.78 -8.91
CA PRO A 28 -6.01 -8.93 -8.18
C PRO A 28 -4.86 -8.39 -9.03
N PHE A 29 -3.79 -7.92 -8.39
CA PHE A 29 -2.60 -7.45 -9.12
C PHE A 29 -1.28 -7.94 -8.53
N MET A 30 -1.31 -8.54 -7.33
CA MET A 30 -0.19 -9.15 -6.65
C MET A 30 -0.71 -10.14 -5.60
N GLY A 31 0.17 -11.00 -5.08
CA GLY A 31 -0.07 -11.85 -3.92
C GLY A 31 1.25 -12.22 -3.28
N ILE A 32 1.27 -12.37 -1.95
CA ILE A 32 2.49 -12.71 -1.20
C ILE A 32 2.47 -14.22 -0.95
N GLY A 33 3.55 -14.95 -1.27
CA GLY A 33 3.59 -16.42 -1.16
C GLY A 33 3.29 -16.97 0.24
N ARG A 34 3.48 -16.16 1.29
CA ARG A 34 3.09 -16.49 2.67
C ARG A 34 1.57 -16.53 2.92
N ASN A 35 0.75 -16.00 2.02
CA ASN A 35 -0.71 -15.98 2.15
C ASN A 35 -1.37 -16.00 0.75
N LEU A 36 -0.99 -16.99 -0.06
CA LEU A 36 -1.43 -17.16 -1.42
C LEU A 36 -1.46 -18.65 -1.75
N ALA A 37 -2.49 -19.07 -2.47
CA ALA A 37 -2.56 -20.39 -3.08
C ALA A 37 -3.05 -20.26 -4.53
N TYR A 38 -2.53 -21.11 -5.40
CA TYR A 38 -3.00 -21.24 -6.78
C TYR A 38 -2.98 -22.71 -7.18
N ARG A 39 -3.80 -23.04 -8.18
CA ARG A 39 -3.91 -24.39 -8.73
C ARG A 39 -2.62 -24.79 -9.44
N LYS A 40 -2.20 -26.04 -9.27
CA LYS A 40 -0.97 -26.59 -9.88
C LYS A 40 -0.99 -26.43 -11.40
N GLU A 41 -2.16 -26.61 -12.02
CA GLU A 41 -2.36 -26.50 -13.46
C GLU A 41 -1.99 -25.10 -13.97
N ILE A 42 -2.36 -24.05 -13.24
CA ILE A 42 -2.03 -22.65 -13.58
C ILE A 42 -0.51 -22.44 -13.59
N PHE A 43 0.22 -23.07 -12.68
CA PHE A 43 1.67 -22.98 -12.62
C PHE A 43 2.33 -23.56 -13.88
N PHE A 44 1.88 -24.74 -14.32
CA PHE A 44 2.42 -25.39 -15.52
C PHE A 44 1.99 -24.67 -16.81
N GLU A 45 0.74 -24.21 -16.91
CA GLU A 45 0.25 -23.40 -18.03
C GLU A 45 1.12 -22.16 -18.28
N GLU A 46 1.56 -21.51 -17.20
CA GLU A 46 2.34 -20.27 -17.26
C GLU A 46 3.86 -20.52 -17.29
N LYS A 47 4.29 -21.78 -17.42
CA LYS A 47 5.70 -22.22 -17.42
C LYS A 47 6.44 -21.82 -16.14
N GLY A 48 5.75 -21.91 -15.00
CA GLY A 48 6.24 -21.57 -13.67
C GLY A 48 6.78 -20.14 -13.59
N PHE A 49 7.92 -19.99 -12.90
CA PHE A 49 8.59 -18.70 -12.71
C PHE A 49 9.52 -18.28 -13.86
N SER A 50 9.53 -19.00 -14.99
CA SER A 50 10.45 -18.73 -16.12
C SER A 50 10.46 -17.27 -16.58
N SER A 51 9.31 -16.59 -16.55
CA SER A 51 9.19 -15.19 -16.96
C SER A 51 9.74 -14.17 -15.96
N VAL A 52 10.11 -14.58 -14.75
CA VAL A 52 10.55 -13.70 -13.65
C VAL A 52 11.94 -14.06 -13.10
N LEU A 53 12.61 -15.09 -13.64
CA LEU A 53 13.94 -15.55 -13.20
C LEU A 53 15.03 -14.47 -13.25
N ASN A 54 14.88 -13.45 -14.12
CA ASN A 54 15.83 -12.35 -14.25
C ASN A 54 15.67 -11.26 -13.17
N ILE A 55 14.78 -11.47 -12.19
CA ILE A 55 14.48 -10.52 -11.11
C ILE A 55 14.77 -11.21 -9.78
N ASP A 56 15.74 -10.68 -9.05
CA ASP A 56 16.24 -11.29 -7.80
C ASP A 56 15.15 -11.58 -6.76
N GLU A 57 14.03 -10.83 -6.73
CA GLU A 57 12.98 -10.97 -5.72
C GLU A 57 11.58 -10.51 -6.19
N GLY A 58 10.55 -11.14 -5.61
CA GLY A 58 9.14 -10.83 -5.88
C GLY A 58 8.51 -11.70 -6.96
N GLU A 59 9.00 -12.93 -7.09
CA GLU A 59 8.48 -13.95 -8.01
C GLU A 59 6.97 -14.16 -7.83
N ASP A 60 6.50 -14.29 -6.58
CA ASP A 60 5.07 -14.45 -6.26
C ASP A 60 4.23 -13.28 -6.80
N ASP A 61 4.64 -12.05 -6.46
CA ASP A 61 3.92 -10.83 -6.84
C ASP A 61 3.79 -10.72 -8.36
N LEU A 62 4.90 -10.96 -9.08
CA LEU A 62 4.98 -10.82 -10.53
C LEU A 62 4.27 -11.97 -11.26
N PHE A 63 4.34 -13.18 -10.72
CA PHE A 63 3.58 -14.32 -11.22
C PHE A 63 2.07 -14.04 -11.13
N ILE A 64 1.59 -13.59 -9.97
CA ILE A 64 0.18 -13.21 -9.79
C ILE A 64 -0.19 -12.03 -10.70
N ASN A 65 0.67 -11.02 -10.83
CA ASN A 65 0.42 -9.89 -11.72
C ASN A 65 0.29 -10.33 -13.20
N LYS A 66 1.02 -11.35 -13.63
CA LYS A 66 0.97 -11.89 -15.01
C LYS A 66 -0.35 -12.61 -15.30
N ILE A 67 -0.89 -13.34 -14.33
CA ILE A 67 -2.15 -14.09 -14.47
C ILE A 67 -3.38 -13.30 -14.07
N ALA A 68 -3.19 -12.14 -13.43
CA ALA A 68 -4.24 -11.21 -13.04
C ALA A 68 -5.18 -10.89 -14.21
N GLY A 69 -6.49 -11.00 -13.98
CA GLY A 69 -7.53 -10.70 -14.96
C GLY A 69 -7.80 -11.79 -16.00
N LYS A 70 -6.96 -12.83 -16.09
CA LYS A 70 -7.21 -13.99 -16.98
C LYS A 70 -7.95 -15.15 -16.30
N LYS A 71 -7.85 -15.22 -14.97
CA LYS A 71 -8.39 -16.30 -14.14
C LYS A 71 -9.23 -15.72 -13.01
N SER A 72 -10.21 -16.48 -12.56
CA SER A 72 -11.02 -16.14 -11.39
C SER A 72 -10.17 -16.16 -10.11
N VAL A 73 -10.40 -15.20 -9.23
CA VAL A 73 -9.75 -15.14 -7.91
C VAL A 73 -10.78 -15.44 -6.82
N GLY A 74 -10.41 -16.32 -5.88
CA GLY A 74 -11.12 -16.48 -4.61
C GLY A 74 -10.39 -15.72 -3.52
N VAL A 75 -11.13 -15.07 -2.62
CA VAL A 75 -10.56 -14.35 -1.48
C VAL A 75 -11.21 -14.82 -0.19
N VAL A 76 -10.40 -15.22 0.77
CA VAL A 76 -10.84 -15.57 2.13
C VAL A 76 -10.41 -14.45 3.06
N VAL A 77 -11.38 -13.84 3.74
CA VAL A 77 -11.15 -12.79 4.74
C VAL A 77 -11.68 -13.29 6.08
N SER A 78 -10.82 -14.00 6.81
CA SER A 78 -11.12 -14.48 8.17
C SER A 78 -9.89 -14.33 9.07
N PRO A 79 -10.07 -14.09 10.39
CA PRO A 79 -8.95 -14.13 11.34
C PRO A 79 -8.15 -15.45 11.28
N GLU A 80 -8.83 -16.57 11.02
CA GLU A 80 -8.24 -17.91 10.95
C GLU A 80 -7.39 -18.12 9.68
N SER A 81 -7.66 -17.37 8.61
CA SER A 81 -6.86 -17.39 7.38
C SER A 81 -5.59 -16.53 7.45
N MET A 82 -5.33 -15.85 8.56
CA MET A 82 -4.16 -14.97 8.68
C MET A 82 -2.88 -15.76 8.94
N THR A 83 -1.83 -15.46 8.17
CA THR A 83 -0.49 -15.98 8.44
C THR A 83 0.37 -14.95 9.18
N GLN A 84 1.23 -15.44 10.08
CA GLN A 84 2.15 -14.62 10.86
C GLN A 84 3.59 -14.91 10.44
N SER A 85 4.44 -13.88 10.47
CA SER A 85 5.86 -14.01 10.12
C SER A 85 6.72 -13.15 11.03
N ASP A 86 7.76 -13.73 11.63
CA ASP A 86 8.62 -13.05 12.60
C ASP A 86 9.88 -12.42 11.97
N VAL A 87 9.86 -12.18 10.65
CA VAL A 87 11.02 -11.70 9.89
C VAL A 87 11.46 -10.28 10.29
N VAL A 88 10.52 -9.44 10.74
CA VAL A 88 10.80 -8.03 11.06
C VAL A 88 11.25 -7.87 12.52
N ASN A 89 12.54 -8.10 12.76
CA ASN A 89 13.17 -7.94 14.07
C ASN A 89 13.65 -6.50 14.36
N ASN A 90 13.85 -5.67 13.34
CA ASN A 90 14.26 -4.28 13.47
C ASN A 90 13.80 -3.43 12.25
N PHE A 91 13.97 -2.10 12.35
CA PHE A 91 13.56 -1.15 11.31
C PHE A 91 14.36 -1.32 10.01
N PHE A 92 15.64 -1.68 10.08
CA PHE A 92 16.48 -1.88 8.89
C PHE A 92 16.04 -3.10 8.08
N THR A 93 15.69 -4.21 8.76
CA THR A 93 15.12 -5.40 8.13
C THR A 93 13.82 -5.06 7.41
N TRP A 94 12.91 -4.34 8.07
CA TRP A 94 11.69 -3.86 7.42
C TRP A 94 11.97 -2.95 6.22
N ARG A 95 12.88 -1.98 6.37
CA ARG A 95 13.24 -1.05 5.28
C ARG A 95 13.82 -1.80 4.09
N ALA A 96 14.66 -2.81 4.32
CA ALA A 96 15.20 -3.65 3.26
C ALA A 96 14.08 -4.39 2.51
N LEU A 97 13.18 -5.06 3.23
CA LEU A 97 12.00 -5.73 2.65
C LEU A 97 11.13 -4.75 1.87
N LYS A 98 10.79 -3.61 2.46
CA LYS A 98 9.98 -2.56 1.82
C LYS A 98 10.63 -2.06 0.52
N SER A 99 11.94 -1.83 0.53
CA SER A 99 12.68 -1.40 -0.66
C SER A 99 12.66 -2.47 -1.76
N LYS A 100 12.76 -3.75 -1.41
CA LYS A 100 12.63 -4.87 -2.35
C LYS A 100 11.23 -4.87 -3.00
N TYR A 101 10.16 -4.82 -2.21
CA TYR A 101 8.80 -4.72 -2.72
C TYR A 101 8.57 -3.52 -3.65
N LEU A 102 9.10 -2.34 -3.29
CA LEU A 102 8.98 -1.14 -4.12
C LEU A 102 9.80 -1.22 -5.41
N TYR A 103 10.86 -2.02 -5.43
CA TYR A 103 11.60 -2.33 -6.65
C TYR A 103 10.78 -3.25 -7.56
N THR A 104 10.32 -4.40 -7.04
CA THR A 104 9.51 -5.37 -7.77
C THR A 104 8.24 -4.73 -8.37
N LYS A 105 7.59 -3.83 -7.61
CA LYS A 105 6.39 -3.10 -8.05
C LYS A 105 6.58 -2.32 -9.37
N GLN A 106 7.81 -1.95 -9.74
CA GLN A 106 8.09 -1.26 -11.01
C GLN A 106 7.93 -2.16 -12.23
N PHE A 107 7.93 -3.48 -12.05
CA PHE A 107 7.74 -4.46 -13.12
C PHE A 107 6.30 -4.95 -13.24
N TYR A 108 5.38 -4.44 -12.40
CA TYR A 108 3.96 -4.77 -12.51
C TYR A 108 3.39 -4.23 -13.82
N LYS A 109 2.67 -5.08 -14.53
CA LYS A 109 1.92 -4.75 -15.74
C LYS A 109 0.47 -4.42 -15.39
N GLY A 110 -0.16 -3.64 -16.25
CA GLY A 110 -1.58 -3.29 -16.17
C GLY A 110 -1.89 -2.03 -15.36
N VAL A 111 -3.18 -1.87 -15.04
CA VAL A 111 -3.77 -0.63 -14.48
C VAL A 111 -3.44 -0.44 -12.98
N SER A 112 -2.89 -1.45 -12.31
CA SER A 112 -2.61 -1.38 -10.87
C SER A 112 -1.66 -0.23 -10.51
N SER A 113 -0.63 0.02 -11.33
CA SER A 113 0.29 1.14 -11.16
C SER A 113 -0.41 2.51 -11.22
N LEU A 114 -1.38 2.66 -12.14
CA LEU A 114 -2.21 3.86 -12.27
C LEU A 114 -3.11 4.06 -11.06
N VAL A 115 -3.72 3.00 -10.53
CA VAL A 115 -4.58 3.09 -9.32
C VAL A 115 -3.80 3.65 -8.13
N PHE A 116 -2.57 3.18 -7.90
CA PHE A 116 -1.75 3.70 -6.79
C PHE A 116 -1.25 5.12 -7.02
N GLY A 117 -0.94 5.46 -8.27
CA GLY A 117 -0.61 6.83 -8.66
C GLY A 117 -1.78 7.77 -8.40
N PHE A 118 -2.97 7.38 -8.83
CA PHE A 118 -4.21 8.14 -8.65
C PHE A 118 -4.60 8.30 -7.17
N GLU A 119 -4.46 7.26 -6.35
CA GLU A 119 -4.67 7.35 -4.90
C GLU A 119 -3.72 8.38 -4.25
N THR A 120 -2.44 8.36 -4.64
CA THR A 120 -1.46 9.31 -4.11
C THR A 120 -1.75 10.73 -4.61
N PHE A 121 -2.10 10.87 -5.88
CA PHE A 121 -2.45 12.14 -6.51
C PHE A 121 -3.70 12.76 -5.87
N SER A 122 -4.80 12.03 -5.79
CA SER A 122 -6.05 12.49 -5.17
C SER A 122 -5.87 12.87 -3.70
N LYS A 123 -5.02 12.14 -2.96
CA LYS A 123 -4.64 12.51 -1.58
C LYS A 123 -3.99 13.88 -1.50
N TYR A 124 -2.95 14.14 -2.31
CA TYR A 124 -2.26 15.43 -2.28
C TYR A 124 -3.08 16.56 -2.87
N LEU A 125 -3.90 16.27 -3.90
CA LEU A 125 -4.85 17.22 -4.45
C LEU A 125 -5.84 17.67 -3.37
N PHE A 126 -6.38 16.75 -2.57
CA PHE A 126 -7.25 17.10 -1.45
C PHE A 126 -6.56 18.03 -0.44
N TYR A 127 -5.34 17.71 -0.01
CA TYR A 127 -4.60 18.57 0.92
C TYR A 127 -4.32 19.95 0.33
N LEU A 128 -3.96 20.01 -0.96
CA LEU A 128 -3.76 21.25 -1.67
C LEU A 128 -5.05 22.07 -1.73
N SER A 129 -6.20 21.45 -2.04
CA SER A 129 -7.50 22.13 -2.04
C SER A 129 -7.88 22.70 -0.68
N VAL A 130 -7.62 21.98 0.42
CA VAL A 130 -7.87 22.47 1.78
C VAL A 130 -6.98 23.67 2.10
N VAL A 131 -5.68 23.58 1.82
CA VAL A 131 -4.74 24.67 2.07
C VAL A 131 -5.10 25.90 1.24
N SER A 132 -5.38 25.72 -0.06
CA SER A 132 -5.79 26.81 -0.94
C SER A 132 -7.09 27.46 -0.50
N GLY A 133 -8.09 26.68 -0.05
CA GLY A 133 -9.36 27.20 0.46
C GLY A 133 -9.20 28.02 1.74
N ILE A 134 -8.37 27.57 2.67
CA ILE A 134 -8.05 28.31 3.89
C ILE A 134 -7.31 29.61 3.56
N THR A 135 -6.25 29.54 2.74
CA THR A 135 -5.45 30.72 2.35
C THR A 135 -6.30 31.75 1.61
N TYR A 136 -7.10 31.32 0.65
CA TYR A 136 -8.01 32.22 -0.08
C TYR A 136 -9.04 32.84 0.87
N GLY A 137 -9.64 32.02 1.75
CA GLY A 137 -10.58 32.51 2.75
C GLY A 137 -9.97 33.55 3.68
N MET A 138 -8.71 33.38 4.08
CA MET A 138 -7.99 34.36 4.91
C MET A 138 -7.68 35.66 4.16
N VAL A 139 -7.21 35.58 2.91
CA VAL A 139 -6.83 36.76 2.10
C VAL A 139 -8.05 37.63 1.76
N PHE A 140 -9.18 37.00 1.44
CA PHE A 140 -10.39 37.72 1.00
C PHE A 140 -11.47 37.84 2.08
N GLY A 141 -11.18 37.46 3.33
CA GLY A 141 -12.13 37.55 4.45
C GLY A 141 -13.35 36.62 4.34
N ASN A 142 -13.27 35.56 3.54
CA ASN A 142 -14.35 34.59 3.35
C ASN A 142 -14.30 33.50 4.42
N TYR A 143 -14.81 33.81 5.61
CA TYR A 143 -14.88 32.88 6.73
C TYR A 143 -15.69 31.60 6.46
N PRO A 144 -16.83 31.63 5.71
CA PRO A 144 -17.53 30.40 5.32
C PRO A 144 -16.66 29.41 4.55
N LEU A 145 -15.80 29.90 3.63
CA LEU A 145 -14.89 29.03 2.88
C LEU A 145 -13.86 28.37 3.81
N ILE A 146 -13.30 29.12 4.77
CA ILE A 146 -12.37 28.55 5.78
C ILE A 146 -13.07 27.44 6.57
N ALA A 147 -14.28 27.72 7.08
CA ALA A 147 -15.06 26.76 7.84
C ALA A 147 -15.35 25.49 7.03
N LEU A 148 -15.70 25.65 5.74
CA LEU A 148 -15.94 24.53 4.83
C LEU A 148 -14.67 23.70 4.57
N SER A 149 -13.52 24.33 4.35
CA SER A 149 -12.24 23.63 4.18
C SER A 149 -11.85 22.83 5.42
N ILE A 150 -12.01 23.41 6.61
CA ILE A 150 -11.75 22.72 7.88
C ILE A 150 -12.74 21.58 8.09
N PHE A 151 -14.02 21.79 7.79
CA PHE A 151 -15.05 20.77 7.88
C PHE A 151 -14.71 19.53 7.03
N PHE A 152 -14.36 19.72 5.76
CA PHE A 152 -13.97 18.59 4.89
C PHE A 152 -12.71 17.88 5.38
N LEU A 153 -11.72 18.61 5.92
CA LEU A 153 -10.54 18.01 6.51
C LEU A 153 -10.90 17.09 7.69
N ILE A 154 -11.78 17.55 8.59
CA ILE A 154 -12.26 16.77 9.74
C ILE A 154 -13.05 15.55 9.27
N VAL A 155 -14.00 15.72 8.35
CA VAL A 155 -14.81 14.61 7.81
C VAL A 155 -13.92 13.52 7.22
N ARG A 156 -12.96 13.90 6.38
CA ARG A 156 -12.01 12.94 5.80
C ARG A 156 -11.21 12.22 6.89
N PHE A 157 -10.72 12.95 7.90
CA PHE A 157 -9.94 12.36 8.99
C PHE A 157 -10.77 11.36 9.82
N VAL A 158 -12.04 11.68 10.13
CA VAL A 158 -12.96 10.78 10.84
C VAL A 158 -13.24 9.52 10.04
N VAL A 159 -13.51 9.65 8.73
CA VAL A 159 -13.72 8.50 7.83
C VAL A 159 -12.48 7.61 7.80
N GLN A 160 -11.29 8.19 7.69
CA GLN A 160 -10.03 7.44 7.70
C GLN A 160 -9.82 6.71 9.03
N LEU A 161 -10.08 7.36 10.17
CA LEU A 161 -10.00 6.74 11.49
C LEU A 161 -10.95 5.54 11.61
N TYR A 162 -12.18 5.66 11.11
CA TYR A 162 -13.15 4.58 11.15
C TYR A 162 -12.71 3.40 10.26
N VAL A 163 -12.38 3.65 9.00
CA VAL A 163 -12.01 2.60 8.03
C VAL A 163 -10.72 1.91 8.44
N ILE A 164 -9.65 2.66 8.72
CA ILE A 164 -8.36 2.09 9.14
C ILE A 164 -8.47 1.46 10.52
N GLY A 165 -9.27 2.03 11.43
CA GLY A 165 -9.53 1.45 12.74
C GLY A 165 -10.21 0.09 12.66
N LYS A 166 -11.26 -0.05 11.83
CA LYS A 166 -11.96 -1.32 11.60
C LYS A 166 -11.03 -2.36 10.96
N SER A 167 -10.33 -1.97 9.90
CA SER A 167 -9.36 -2.84 9.22
C SER A 167 -8.23 -3.29 10.14
N SER A 168 -7.72 -2.39 10.98
CA SER A 168 -6.62 -2.70 11.89
C SER A 168 -7.03 -3.71 12.97
N ARG A 169 -8.28 -3.68 13.43
CA ARG A 169 -8.81 -4.69 14.35
C ARG A 169 -8.87 -6.06 13.68
N LEU A 170 -9.34 -6.11 12.42
CA LEU A 170 -9.41 -7.35 11.65
C LEU A 170 -8.03 -7.96 11.41
N PHE A 171 -7.03 -7.15 11.05
CA PHE A 171 -5.68 -7.62 10.73
C PHE A 171 -4.68 -7.51 11.90
N ASN A 172 -5.16 -7.27 13.12
CA ASN A 172 -4.36 -7.11 14.33
C ASN A 172 -3.16 -6.14 14.18
N ALA A 173 -3.33 -5.04 13.43
CA ALA A 173 -2.27 -4.08 13.12
C ALA A 173 -2.12 -2.97 14.19
N GLY A 174 -2.87 -3.04 15.29
CA GLY A 174 -2.80 -2.13 16.44
C GLY A 174 -3.84 -1.00 16.42
N LYS A 175 -3.70 -0.02 17.31
CA LYS A 175 -4.63 1.13 17.39
C LYS A 175 -4.00 2.38 16.79
N TYR A 176 -4.74 3.05 15.91
CA TYR A 176 -4.35 4.32 15.29
C TYR A 176 -5.26 5.44 15.81
N HIS A 177 -4.64 6.56 16.18
CA HIS A 177 -5.31 7.76 16.68
C HIS A 177 -4.79 8.95 15.86
N VAL A 178 -4.39 10.05 16.50
CA VAL A 178 -3.84 11.26 15.84
C VAL A 178 -2.65 10.96 14.91
N ASN A 179 -1.84 9.95 15.23
CA ASN A 179 -0.71 9.52 14.38
C ASN A 179 -1.10 9.14 12.95
N LEU A 180 -2.37 8.79 12.72
CA LEU A 180 -2.88 8.45 11.39
C LEU A 180 -2.70 9.60 10.41
N PHE A 181 -2.88 10.85 10.85
CA PHE A 181 -2.70 12.04 10.02
C PHE A 181 -1.26 12.11 9.48
N PHE A 182 -0.27 11.99 10.37
CA PHE A 182 1.13 12.01 9.99
C PHE A 182 1.51 10.83 9.11
N PHE A 183 0.98 9.64 9.40
CA PHE A 183 1.26 8.46 8.59
C PHE A 183 0.66 8.59 7.18
N ASP A 184 -0.56 9.10 7.05
CA ASP A 184 -1.22 9.33 5.76
C ASP A 184 -0.44 10.31 4.88
N LEU A 185 0.06 11.40 5.48
CA LEU A 185 0.78 12.46 4.80
C LEU A 185 2.21 12.05 4.38
N PHE A 186 2.96 11.39 5.28
CA PHE A 186 4.38 11.09 5.07
C PHE A 186 4.65 9.74 4.40
N GLN A 187 3.69 8.80 4.42
CA GLN A 187 3.89 7.48 3.81
C GLN A 187 4.27 7.56 2.32
N PRO A 188 3.58 8.32 1.44
CA PRO A 188 3.94 8.36 0.02
C PRO A 188 5.33 8.95 -0.21
N PHE A 189 5.72 9.97 0.58
CA PHE A 189 7.06 10.55 0.55
C PHE A 189 8.14 9.54 0.96
N ASN A 190 7.90 8.76 2.02
CA ASN A 190 8.79 7.69 2.45
C ASN A 190 8.90 6.59 1.37
N ASN A 191 7.79 6.21 0.73
CA ASN A 191 7.80 5.26 -0.38
C ASN A 191 8.66 5.76 -1.54
N PHE A 192 8.59 7.05 -1.89
CA PHE A 192 9.43 7.62 -2.94
C PHE A 192 10.92 7.57 -2.58
N LYS A 193 11.28 7.92 -1.33
CA LYS A 193 12.66 7.80 -0.83
C LYS A 193 13.16 6.36 -0.87
N PHE A 194 12.36 5.40 -0.41
CA PHE A 194 12.73 3.98 -0.41
C PHE A 194 12.85 3.40 -1.82
N ARG A 195 12.02 3.86 -2.77
CA ARG A 195 12.14 3.49 -4.19
C ARG A 195 13.45 4.00 -4.79
N LYS A 196 13.80 5.27 -4.56
CA LYS A 196 15.10 5.83 -5.00
C LYS A 196 16.28 5.05 -4.43
N TYR A 197 16.23 4.73 -3.14
CA TYR A 197 17.25 3.91 -2.48
C TYR A 197 17.35 2.51 -3.10
N ALA A 198 16.22 1.84 -3.34
CA ALA A 198 16.18 0.51 -3.96
C ALA A 198 16.80 0.52 -5.37
N ASN A 199 16.44 1.51 -6.19
CA ASN A 199 16.98 1.66 -7.54
C ASN A 199 18.49 1.92 -7.52
N LYS A 200 18.98 2.75 -6.60
CA LYS A 200 20.43 2.97 -6.42
C LYS A 200 21.15 1.68 -6.03
N ARG A 201 20.60 0.92 -5.07
CA ARG A 201 21.19 -0.35 -4.61
C ARG A 201 21.28 -1.39 -5.74
N ASN A 202 20.23 -1.55 -6.52
CA ASN A 202 20.19 -2.56 -7.59
C ASN A 202 20.97 -2.12 -8.84
N ARG A 203 21.14 -0.82 -9.09
CA ARG A 203 22.07 -0.33 -10.12
C ARG A 203 23.53 -0.65 -9.79
N LEU A 204 23.91 -0.65 -8.52
CA LEU A 204 25.28 -1.00 -8.08
C LEU A 204 25.56 -2.51 -8.11
N ARG A 205 24.53 -3.34 -8.28
CA ARG A 205 24.63 -4.80 -8.36
C ARG A 205 24.64 -5.34 -9.80
N LYS A 206 24.31 -4.49 -10.77
CA LYS A 206 24.46 -4.75 -12.20
C LYS A 206 25.84 -4.31 -12.64
#